data_AF-A0A380A5E6-F1
#
_entry.id   AF-A0A380A5E6-F1
#
_cell.length_a   1.000
_cell.length_b   1.000
_cell.length_c   1.000
_cell.angle_alpha   90.00
_cell.angle_beta   90.00
_cell.angle_gamma   90.00
#
_symmetry.space_group_name_H-M   'P 1'
#
loop_
_entity.id
_entity.type
_entity.pdbx_description
1 polymer ?
#
loop_
_entity_poly.entity_id
_entity_poly.type
_entity_poly.pdbx_seq_one_letter_code
_entity_poly.pdbx_strand_id
1 'polypeptide(L)'
;MALKATIYKATVNIADMDRHFYHDATLTLAQHPSETEQRMMLRLLAWICHADERLVFTKGLSADDEPEIWRRNDHNGLEMWIEMGLPDEKRIKKACNQSPRVVLYAYGERAGHVWWQSMQGKVANHKKPKHPFPG
;
A
#
# COMPACT_ATOMS: atom_id res chain seq x y z
N MET A 1 28.50 -4.42 2.93
CA MET A 1 27.76 -5.70 3.00
C MET A 1 26.27 -5.37 3.03
N ALA A 2 25.45 -5.98 2.18
CA ALA A 2 24.01 -5.76 2.18
C ALA A 2 23.41 -6.30 3.49
N LEU A 3 22.75 -5.43 4.23
CA LEU A 3 22.04 -5.75 5.46
C LEU A 3 20.93 -6.77 5.12
N LYS A 4 20.99 -7.96 5.72
CA LYS A 4 20.08 -9.08 5.41
C LYS A 4 18.68 -8.77 5.94
N ALA A 5 17.67 -8.87 5.08
CA ALA A 5 16.27 -8.73 5.49
C ALA A 5 15.85 -9.87 6.43
N THR A 6 15.01 -9.56 7.41
CA THR A 6 14.35 -10.56 8.28
C THR A 6 13.09 -11.06 7.58
N ILE A 7 12.87 -12.37 7.54
CA ILE A 7 11.69 -12.96 6.89
C ILE A 7 10.65 -13.31 7.94
N TYR A 8 9.44 -12.77 7.77
CA TYR A 8 8.27 -13.09 8.57
C TYR A 8 7.28 -13.90 7.74
N LYS A 9 6.61 -14.86 8.37
CA LYS A 9 5.49 -15.59 7.79
C LYS A 9 4.23 -15.28 8.58
N ALA A 10 3.15 -14.95 7.88
CA ALA A 10 1.86 -14.67 8.49
C ALA A 10 0.79 -15.53 7.81
N THR A 11 0.10 -16.34 8.61
CA THR A 11 -1.13 -17.02 8.16
C THR A 11 -2.30 -16.13 8.52
N VAL A 12 -3.06 -15.72 7.52
CA VAL A 12 -4.19 -14.79 7.66
C VAL A 12 -5.45 -15.48 7.17
N ASN A 13 -6.44 -15.60 8.05
CA ASN A 13 -7.80 -15.98 7.71
C ASN A 13 -8.66 -14.71 7.70
N ILE A 14 -9.33 -14.46 6.59
CA ILE A 14 -10.18 -13.28 6.40
C ILE A 14 -11.62 -13.74 6.26
N ALA A 15 -12.48 -13.13 7.07
CA ALA A 15 -13.93 -13.23 6.98
C ALA A 15 -14.49 -11.79 6.89
N ASP A 16 -14.48 -11.24 5.68
CA ASP A 16 -14.98 -9.89 5.39
C ASP A 16 -16.44 -9.99 4.93
N MET A 17 -17.35 -9.72 5.87
CA MET A 17 -18.79 -9.80 5.63
C MET A 17 -19.31 -8.68 4.74
N ASP A 18 -18.68 -7.50 4.78
CA ASP A 18 -19.09 -6.33 3.99
C ASP A 18 -18.82 -6.55 2.50
N ARG A 19 -17.72 -7.26 2.18
CA ARG A 19 -17.33 -7.59 0.80
C ARG A 19 -17.72 -9.01 0.39
N HIS A 20 -18.34 -9.79 1.29
CA HIS A 20 -18.54 -11.23 1.14
C HIS A 20 -17.26 -11.97 0.71
N PHE A 21 -16.11 -11.55 1.25
CA PHE A 21 -14.79 -12.05 0.88
C PHE A 21 -14.23 -12.92 1.99
N TYR A 22 -14.05 -14.20 1.70
CA TYR A 22 -13.52 -15.20 2.60
C TYR A 22 -12.26 -15.80 1.99
N HIS A 23 -11.13 -15.65 2.66
CA HIS A 23 -9.85 -16.02 2.07
C HIS A 23 -8.82 -16.40 3.13
N ASP A 24 -8.13 -17.51 2.87
CA ASP A 24 -6.98 -17.97 3.65
C ASP A 24 -5.70 -17.70 2.87
N ALA A 25 -4.81 -16.90 3.44
CA ALA A 25 -3.53 -16.54 2.84
C ALA A 25 -2.36 -16.91 3.75
N THR A 26 -1.30 -17.46 3.15
CA THR A 26 0.01 -17.57 3.80
C THR A 26 0.96 -16.55 3.17
N LEU A 27 1.21 -15.47 3.89
CA LEU A 27 2.00 -14.33 3.43
C LEU A 27 3.46 -14.48 3.89
N THR A 28 4.39 -14.07 3.03
CA THR A 28 5.81 -13.95 3.37
C THR A 28 6.21 -12.48 3.24
N LEU A 29 6.65 -11.87 4.35
CA LEU A 29 7.08 -10.49 4.39
C LEU A 29 8.59 -10.43 4.61
N ALA A 30 9.31 -9.76 3.71
CA ALA A 30 10.69 -9.37 3.96
C ALA A 30 10.69 -8.00 4.65
N GLN A 31 11.26 -7.94 5.85
CA GLN A 31 11.49 -6.70 6.58
C GLN A 31 12.90 -6.20 6.27
N HIS A 32 12.99 -5.05 5.62
CA HIS A 32 14.28 -4.40 5.38
C HIS A 32 14.87 -3.91 6.71
N PRO A 33 16.20 -3.90 6.92
CA PRO A 33 16.76 -3.50 8.22
C PRO A 33 16.53 -2.04 8.63
N SER A 34 16.12 -1.17 7.70
CA SER A 34 15.64 0.19 8.01
C SER A 34 14.12 0.27 8.28
N GLU A 35 13.40 -0.83 8.12
CA GLU A 35 11.96 -0.92 8.37
C GLU A 35 11.70 -1.32 9.82
N THR A 36 10.88 -0.54 10.51
CA THR A 36 10.43 -0.87 11.86
C THR A 36 9.35 -1.95 11.84
N GLU A 37 9.22 -2.71 12.92
CA GLU A 37 8.17 -3.73 13.04
C GLU A 37 6.77 -3.13 12.93
N GLN A 38 6.55 -1.93 13.48
CA GLN A 38 5.27 -1.23 13.37
C GLN A 38 4.92 -0.92 11.92
N ARG A 39 5.90 -0.53 11.10
CA ARG A 39 5.69 -0.29 9.68
C ARG A 39 5.39 -1.58 8.92
N MET A 40 6.12 -2.66 9.22
CA MET A 40 5.84 -3.98 8.65
C MET A 40 4.42 -4.45 9.00
N MET A 41 3.98 -4.27 10.24
CA MET A 41 2.62 -4.60 10.67
C MET A 41 1.57 -3.71 10.00
N LEU A 42 1.88 -2.44 9.73
CA LEU A 42 1.02 -1.57 8.94
C LEU A 42 0.88 -2.08 7.50
N ARG A 43 1.96 -2.58 6.87
CA ARG A 43 1.90 -3.27 5.55
C ARG A 43 0.97 -4.47 5.59
N LEU A 44 1.12 -5.32 6.59
CA LEU A 44 0.23 -6.46 6.77
C LEU A 44 -1.24 -6.02 6.93
N LEU A 45 -1.51 -5.01 7.76
CA LEU A 45 -2.86 -4.46 7.94
C LEU A 45 -3.43 -3.89 6.63
N ALA A 46 -2.65 -3.11 5.89
CA ALA A 46 -3.07 -2.56 4.61
C ALA A 46 -3.38 -3.65 3.58
N TRP A 47 -2.62 -4.77 3.58
CA TRP A 47 -2.93 -5.94 2.77
C TRP A 47 -4.29 -6.52 3.18
N ILE A 48 -4.53 -6.72 4.48
CA ILE A 48 -5.80 -7.27 5.00
C ILE A 48 -7.00 -6.37 4.64
N CYS A 49 -6.90 -5.06 4.83
CA CYS A 49 -7.97 -4.10 4.52
C CYS A 49 -8.31 -4.03 3.02
N HIS A 50 -7.40 -4.49 2.15
CA HIS A 50 -7.58 -4.51 0.70
C HIS A 50 -7.48 -5.93 0.13
N ALA A 51 -7.65 -6.94 0.98
CA ALA A 51 -7.28 -8.31 0.65
C ALA A 51 -7.93 -8.78 -0.65
N ASP A 52 -7.11 -9.38 -1.48
CA ASP A 52 -7.41 -9.83 -2.83
C ASP A 52 -6.32 -10.82 -3.21
N GLU A 53 -6.66 -11.88 -3.94
CA GLU A 53 -5.73 -12.95 -4.32
C GLU A 53 -4.55 -12.44 -5.16
N ARG A 54 -4.73 -11.31 -5.85
CA ARG A 54 -3.71 -10.70 -6.73
C ARG A 54 -2.93 -9.58 -6.05
N LEU A 55 -3.18 -9.32 -4.75
CA LEU A 55 -2.51 -8.28 -4.00
C LEU A 55 -1.14 -8.76 -3.53
N VAL A 56 -0.07 -8.08 -3.93
CA VAL A 56 1.32 -8.53 -3.76
C VAL A 56 2.15 -7.47 -3.04
N PHE A 57 2.90 -7.88 -2.01
CA PHE A 57 3.97 -7.07 -1.42
C PHE A 57 5.12 -6.92 -2.39
N THR A 58 5.66 -5.72 -2.50
CA THR A 58 6.81 -5.45 -3.37
C THR A 58 8.07 -5.16 -2.54
N LYS A 59 9.15 -4.72 -3.19
CA LYS A 59 10.34 -4.23 -2.51
C LYS A 59 10.13 -2.89 -1.78
N GLY A 60 9.08 -2.14 -2.10
CA GLY A 60 8.65 -0.93 -1.37
C GLY A 60 9.81 0.02 -1.06
N LEU A 61 10.11 0.23 0.23
CA LEU A 61 11.27 1.02 0.72
C LEU A 61 12.61 0.74 0.04
N SER A 62 12.81 -0.44 -0.52
CA SER A 62 14.05 -0.83 -1.20
C SER A 62 14.04 -0.54 -2.72
N ALA A 63 12.96 0.01 -3.28
CA ALA A 63 12.81 0.32 -4.69
C ALA A 63 12.00 1.61 -4.95
N ASP A 64 12.61 2.58 -5.63
CA ASP A 64 11.99 3.89 -5.93
C ASP A 64 10.83 3.83 -6.95
N ASP A 65 10.61 2.67 -7.57
CA ASP A 65 9.60 2.44 -8.61
C ASP A 65 8.45 1.52 -8.23
N GLU A 66 8.53 0.85 -7.09
CA GLU A 66 7.47 -0.04 -6.62
C GLU A 66 6.75 0.56 -5.38
N PRO A 67 5.42 0.41 -5.24
CA PRO A 67 4.68 0.74 -4.02
C PRO A 67 5.00 -0.24 -2.90
N GLU A 68 4.50 -0.05 -1.68
CA GLU A 68 4.61 -1.13 -0.68
C GLU A 68 3.82 -2.38 -1.09
N ILE A 69 2.65 -2.17 -1.70
CA ILE A 69 1.75 -3.23 -2.15
C ILE A 69 1.08 -2.77 -3.44
N TRP A 70 0.91 -3.69 -4.38
CA TRP A 70 0.10 -3.44 -5.58
C TRP A 70 -0.84 -4.58 -5.92
N ARG A 71 -1.83 -4.26 -6.75
CA ARG A 71 -2.62 -5.25 -7.48
C ARG A 71 -2.50 -4.98 -8.97
N ARG A 72 -2.27 -6.05 -9.74
CA ARG A 72 -2.26 -6.01 -11.21
C ARG A 72 -3.36 -6.89 -11.77
N ASN A 73 -3.82 -6.56 -12.98
CA ASN A 73 -4.75 -7.38 -13.75
C ASN A 73 -4.02 -8.45 -14.58
N ASP A 74 -4.79 -9.27 -15.30
CA ASP A 74 -4.27 -10.35 -16.16
C ASP A 74 -3.41 -9.87 -17.33
N HIS A 75 -3.46 -8.57 -17.65
CA HIS A 75 -2.64 -7.95 -18.69
C HIS A 75 -1.47 -7.17 -18.09
N ASN A 76 -1.13 -7.44 -16.83
CA ASN A 76 -0.06 -6.80 -16.08
C ASN A 76 -0.26 -5.27 -15.87
N GLY A 77 -1.47 -4.76 -16.13
CA GLY A 77 -1.88 -3.39 -15.87
C GLY A 77 -2.10 -3.17 -14.38
N LEU A 78 -1.58 -2.06 -13.87
CA LEU A 78 -1.64 -1.74 -12.45
C LEU A 78 -3.02 -1.20 -12.07
N GLU A 79 -3.74 -1.91 -11.19
CA GLU A 79 -5.09 -1.53 -10.77
C GLU A 79 -5.11 -0.82 -9.41
N MET A 80 -4.20 -1.19 -8.51
CA MET A 80 -4.09 -0.61 -7.18
C MET A 80 -2.64 -0.36 -6.81
N TRP A 81 -2.38 0.80 -6.23
CA TRP A 81 -1.10 1.21 -5.63
C TRP A 81 -1.33 1.57 -4.17
N ILE A 82 -0.68 0.87 -3.25
CA ILE A 82 -0.71 1.18 -1.82
C ILE A 82 0.66 1.73 -1.41
N GLU A 83 0.64 2.99 -0.98
CA GLU A 83 1.81 3.73 -0.51
C GLU A 83 1.77 3.89 1.01
N MET A 84 2.94 4.05 1.63
CA MET A 84 3.04 4.25 3.08
C MET A 84 3.96 5.40 3.47
N GLY A 85 3.63 6.06 4.59
CA GLY A 85 4.41 7.14 5.16
C GLY A 85 3.98 8.50 4.62
N LEU A 86 4.96 9.39 4.43
CA LEU A 86 4.74 10.79 4.08
C LEU A 86 5.41 11.12 2.73
N PRO A 87 4.91 10.56 1.60
CA PRO A 87 5.55 10.70 0.30
C PRO A 87 5.52 12.15 -0.19
N ASP A 88 6.51 12.53 -0.98
CA ASP A 88 6.52 13.81 -1.65
C ASP A 88 5.49 13.89 -2.79
N GLU A 89 5.30 15.09 -3.33
CA GLU A 89 4.37 15.33 -4.44
C GLU A 89 4.71 14.52 -5.70
N LYS A 90 6.01 14.35 -5.99
CA LYS A 90 6.49 13.62 -7.17
C LYS A 90 6.08 12.16 -7.10
N ARG A 91 6.23 11.53 -5.93
CA ARG A 91 5.85 10.13 -5.67
C ARG A 91 4.35 9.94 -5.76
N ILE A 92 3.55 10.84 -5.19
CA ILE A 92 2.08 10.78 -5.30
C ILE A 92 1.64 10.92 -6.76
N LYS A 93 2.17 11.90 -7.49
CA LYS A 93 1.86 12.10 -8.90
C LYS A 93 2.23 10.87 -9.74
N LYS A 94 3.38 10.26 -9.48
CA LYS A 94 3.80 9.00 -10.12
C LYS A 94 2.79 7.88 -9.84
N ALA A 95 2.41 7.65 -8.59
CA ALA A 95 1.43 6.64 -8.21
C ALA A 95 0.08 6.87 -8.92
N CYS A 96 -0.42 8.12 -8.92
CA CYS A 96 -1.66 8.50 -9.58
C CYS A 96 -1.59 8.36 -11.10
N ASN A 97 -0.42 8.51 -11.72
CA ASN A 97 -0.28 8.28 -13.15
C ASN A 97 -0.26 6.79 -13.50
N GLN A 98 0.32 5.95 -12.64
CA GLN A 98 0.47 4.52 -12.90
C GLN A 98 -0.78 3.70 -12.57
N SER A 99 -1.57 4.10 -11.58
CA SER A 99 -2.72 3.33 -11.08
C SER A 99 -4.02 4.13 -11.13
N PRO A 100 -5.16 3.51 -11.46
CA PRO A 100 -6.47 4.14 -11.27
C PRO A 100 -6.85 4.29 -9.79
N ARG A 101 -6.31 3.45 -8.88
CA ARG A 101 -6.61 3.49 -7.45
C ARG A 101 -5.33 3.58 -6.62
N VAL A 102 -5.13 4.73 -5.97
CA VAL A 102 -4.00 4.95 -5.05
C VAL A 102 -4.55 5.07 -3.63
N VAL A 103 -3.97 4.30 -2.70
CA VAL A 103 -4.26 4.38 -1.26
C VAL A 103 -2.97 4.75 -0.54
N LEU A 104 -3.03 5.72 0.35
CA LEU A 104 -1.89 6.15 1.16
C LEU A 104 -2.18 5.92 2.64
N TYR A 105 -1.35 5.10 3.29
CA TYR A 105 -1.33 4.94 4.74
C TYR A 105 -0.30 5.89 5.33
N ALA A 106 -0.73 7.10 5.67
CA ALA A 106 0.10 8.08 6.35
C ALA A 106 0.17 7.78 7.85
N TYR A 107 1.36 7.85 8.44
CA TYR A 107 1.60 7.62 9.86
C TYR A 107 2.63 8.59 10.42
N GLY A 108 2.67 8.70 11.75
CA GLY A 108 3.47 9.68 12.49
C GLY A 108 2.69 10.97 12.71
N GLU A 109 2.07 11.11 13.86
CA GLU A 109 1.05 12.14 14.17
C GLU A 109 1.50 13.56 13.84
N ARG A 110 2.59 14.04 14.47
CA ARG A 110 3.07 15.42 14.28
C ARG A 110 3.56 15.69 12.86
N ALA A 111 4.37 14.79 12.31
CA ALA A 111 4.92 14.93 10.97
C ALA A 111 3.84 14.82 9.89
N GLY A 112 2.87 13.92 10.09
CA GLY A 112 1.72 13.70 9.21
C GLY A 112 0.81 14.91 9.15
N HIS A 113 0.56 15.59 10.28
CA HIS A 113 -0.23 16.82 10.28
C HIS A 113 0.45 17.94 9.46
N VAL A 114 1.75 18.16 9.66
CA VAL A 114 2.53 19.16 8.89
C VAL A 114 2.57 18.78 7.40
N TRP A 115 2.82 17.51 7.11
CA TRP A 115 2.82 16.99 5.74
C TRP A 115 1.46 17.23 5.07
N TRP A 116 0.36 16.90 5.75
CA TRP A 116 -0.99 17.06 5.22
C TRP A 116 -1.32 18.51 4.90
N GLN A 117 -0.96 19.45 5.78
CA GLN A 117 -1.14 20.89 5.52
C GLN A 117 -0.45 21.34 4.24
N SER A 118 0.74 20.80 3.95
CA SER A 118 1.50 21.12 2.73
C SER A 118 0.98 20.40 1.47
N MET A 119 0.30 19.25 1.63
CA MET A 119 -0.06 18.34 0.55
C MET A 119 -1.54 18.35 0.16
N GLN A 120 -2.45 18.70 1.07
CA GLN A 120 -3.90 18.59 0.84
C GLN A 120 -4.39 19.26 -0.45
N GLY A 121 -3.90 20.48 -0.77
CA GLY A 121 -4.29 21.19 -1.99
C GLY A 121 -3.75 20.54 -3.27
N LYS A 122 -2.59 19.88 -3.18
CA LYS A 122 -1.93 19.20 -4.30
C LYS A 122 -2.59 17.85 -4.58
N VAL A 123 -2.97 17.13 -3.53
CA VAL A 123 -3.65 15.83 -3.62
C VAL A 123 -5.09 15.98 -4.12
N ALA A 124 -5.79 17.07 -3.75
CA ALA A 124 -7.16 17.31 -4.19
C ALA A 124 -7.32 17.34 -5.72
N ASN A 125 -6.29 17.77 -6.46
CA ASN A 125 -6.27 17.80 -7.92
C ASN A 125 -6.13 16.42 -8.58
N HIS A 126 -5.79 15.39 -7.80
CA HIS A 126 -5.59 14.02 -8.29
C HIS A 126 -6.80 13.12 -8.00
N LYS A 127 -7.98 13.68 -7.73
CA LYS A 127 -9.23 12.92 -7.62
C LYS A 127 -9.55 12.26 -8.97
N LYS A 128 -9.14 10.99 -9.12
CA LYS A 128 -9.70 10.13 -10.15
C LYS A 128 -11.17 9.86 -9.80
N PRO A 129 -12.08 9.85 -10.80
CA PRO A 129 -13.48 9.57 -10.54
C PRO A 129 -13.57 8.25 -9.76
N LYS A 130 -14.20 8.30 -8.59
CA LYS A 130 -14.60 7.07 -7.91
C LYS A 130 -15.55 6.38 -8.88
N HIS A 131 -15.13 5.28 -9.50
CA HIS A 131 -16.12 4.37 -10.06
C HIS A 131 -17.07 4.02 -8.90
N PRO A 132 -18.39 4.20 -9.06
CA PRO A 132 -19.33 3.76 -8.05
C PRO A 132 -19.09 2.25 -7.88
N PHE A 133 -18.86 1.83 -6.64
CA PHE A 133 -18.92 0.42 -6.28
C PHE A 133 -20.24 -0.13 -6.83
N PRO A 134 -20.24 -1.20 -7.64
CA PRO A 134 -21.47 -1.96 -7.81
C PRO A 134 -21.75 -2.62 -6.45
N GLY A 135 -22.95 -2.35 -5.92
CA GLY A 135 -23.46 -3.02 -4.74
C GLY A 135 -23.92 -4.44 -5.02
#